data_AF-A0A7W0P0L6-F1
#
_entry.id   AF-A0A7W0P0L6-F1
#
_cell.length_a   1.000
_cell.length_b   1.000
_cell.length_c   1.000
_cell.angle_alpha   90.00
_cell.angle_beta   90.00
_cell.angle_gamma   90.00
#
_symmetry.space_group_name_H-M   'P 1'
#
loop_
_entity.id
_entity.type
_entity.pdbx_description
1 polymer ?
#
loop_
_entity_poly.entity_id
_entity_poly.type
_entity_poly.pdbx_seq_one_letter_code
_entity_poly.pdbx_strand_id
1 'polypeptide(L)'
;MATRRAIVSTATGRSWSVPDSPQPADVDHFFSHVLMSRGFPVDLDGVWNVVLACRDCNRGDGGKMSAIPASTFLDQLRLRNEYLIWSHHPLKDTLIRQTGRDPDSRRMFLKRAWDMVGSLSIKTDWRTPEQDRPVFGCLPLLPTHAGRRSDSRE
;
A
#
# COMPACT_ATOMS: atom_id res chain seq x y z
N MET A 1 -35.51 20.05 9.72
CA MET A 1 -34.78 18.94 10.38
C MET A 1 -33.30 19.22 10.29
N ALA A 2 -32.69 19.65 11.40
CA ALA A 2 -31.28 20.02 11.44
C ALA A 2 -30.43 18.78 11.77
N THR A 3 -29.60 18.33 10.83
CA THR A 3 -28.64 17.27 11.06
C THR A 3 -27.49 17.82 11.89
N ARG A 4 -27.37 17.35 13.14
CA ARG A 4 -26.28 17.74 14.04
C ARG A 4 -24.94 17.23 13.48
N ARG A 5 -24.04 18.14 13.11
CA ARG A 5 -22.63 17.82 12.85
C ARG A 5 -21.94 17.52 14.18
N ALA A 6 -21.37 16.32 14.33
CA ALA A 6 -20.44 16.04 15.41
C ALA A 6 -19.12 16.75 15.09
N ILE A 7 -18.87 17.89 15.75
CA ILE A 7 -17.57 18.57 15.69
C ILE A 7 -16.73 18.00 16.83
N VAL A 8 -15.79 17.12 16.51
CA VAL A 8 -14.70 16.78 17.44
C VAL A 8 -13.66 17.89 17.31
N SER A 9 -13.66 18.81 18.28
CA SER A 9 -12.67 19.87 18.40
C SER A 9 -11.42 19.30 19.06
N THR A 10 -10.34 19.12 18.29
CA THR A 10 -8.99 18.95 18.83
C THR A 10 -8.22 20.26 18.68
N ALA A 11 -7.43 20.60 19.70
CA ALA A 11 -6.81 21.91 19.97
C ALA A 11 -5.75 22.42 18.97
N THR A 12 -5.72 21.92 17.74
CA THR A 12 -4.95 22.54 16.66
C THR A 12 -5.91 22.75 15.49
N GLY A 13 -6.29 24.00 15.24
CA GLY A 13 -7.31 24.40 14.27
C GLY A 13 -6.98 24.06 12.81
N ARG A 14 -6.95 22.77 12.48
CA ARG A 14 -6.97 22.24 11.12
C ARG A 14 -8.18 21.33 10.99
N SER A 15 -9.22 21.89 10.37
CA SER A 15 -10.35 21.15 9.82
C SER A 15 -9.82 20.18 8.78
N TRP A 16 -9.71 18.90 9.13
CA TRP A 16 -9.50 17.85 8.16
C TRP A 16 -10.84 17.48 7.56
N SER A 17 -11.13 18.03 6.39
CA SER A 17 -12.16 17.49 5.50
C SER A 17 -11.52 16.31 4.78
N VAL A 18 -11.89 15.07 5.14
CA VAL A 18 -11.92 14.03 4.11
C VAL A 18 -13.00 14.54 3.15
N PRO A 19 -12.69 14.90 1.89
CA PRO A 19 -13.76 15.18 0.97
C PRO A 19 -14.62 13.93 0.96
N ASP A 20 -15.91 14.07 1.30
CA ASP A 20 -16.92 13.08 0.97
C ASP A 20 -16.85 12.91 -0.55
N SER A 21 -15.93 12.06 -1.02
CA SER A 21 -15.91 11.65 -2.41
C SER A 21 -16.99 10.60 -2.51
N PRO A 22 -18.12 10.87 -3.20
CA PRO A 22 -19.28 9.98 -3.20
C PRO A 22 -19.06 8.73 -4.07
N GLN A 23 -17.81 8.41 -4.41
CA GLN A 23 -17.45 7.30 -5.29
C GLN A 23 -16.60 6.31 -4.49
N PRO A 24 -16.99 5.03 -4.42
CA PRO A 24 -16.17 4.02 -3.78
C PRO A 24 -14.79 3.97 -4.46
N ALA A 25 -13.76 3.70 -3.68
CA ALA A 25 -12.43 3.45 -4.23
C ALA A 25 -12.51 2.28 -5.22
N ASP A 26 -11.82 2.41 -6.35
CA ASP A 26 -11.67 1.32 -7.28
C ASP A 26 -10.67 0.30 -6.71
N VAL A 27 -10.79 -0.94 -7.17
CA VAL A 27 -9.83 -2.00 -6.91
C VAL A 27 -8.93 -2.14 -8.14
N ASP A 28 -7.62 -2.17 -7.94
CA ASP A 28 -6.63 -2.29 -9.00
C ASP A 28 -5.56 -3.33 -8.66
N HIS A 29 -4.94 -3.90 -9.70
CA HIS A 29 -3.82 -4.82 -9.59
C HIS A 29 -2.51 -4.06 -9.76
N PHE A 30 -1.61 -4.09 -8.78
CA PHE A 30 -0.31 -3.42 -8.87
C PHE A 30 0.46 -3.88 -10.11
N PHE A 31 0.68 -5.18 -10.23
CA PHE A 31 1.10 -5.84 -11.46
C PHE A 31 -0.13 -6.09 -12.32
N SER A 32 -0.23 -5.42 -13.46
CA SER A 32 -1.41 -5.52 -14.33
C SER A 32 -1.64 -6.96 -14.79
N HIS A 33 -2.90 -7.40 -14.78
CA HIS A 33 -3.34 -8.71 -15.26
C HIS A 33 -2.93 -8.99 -16.72
N VAL A 34 -2.65 -7.96 -17.54
CA VAL A 34 -2.12 -8.14 -18.91
C VAL A 34 -0.78 -8.89 -18.93
N LEU A 35 -0.05 -8.94 -17.82
CA LEU A 35 1.17 -9.73 -17.71
C LEU A 35 0.92 -11.24 -17.79
N MET A 36 -0.23 -11.72 -17.30
CA MET A 36 -0.57 -13.15 -17.35
C MET A 36 -0.72 -13.65 -18.79
N SER A 37 -1.29 -12.83 -19.68
CA SER A 37 -1.36 -13.17 -21.12
C SER A 37 0.00 -13.16 -21.82
N ARG A 38 1.04 -12.63 -21.17
CA ARG A 38 2.44 -12.62 -21.63
C ARG A 38 3.29 -13.70 -20.97
N GLY A 39 2.67 -14.67 -20.29
CA GLY A 39 3.37 -15.80 -19.68
C GLY A 39 3.99 -15.49 -18.31
N PHE A 40 3.47 -14.49 -17.59
CA PHE A 40 3.92 -14.23 -16.23
C PHE A 40 3.62 -15.44 -15.32
N PRO A 41 4.61 -15.98 -14.59
CA PRO A 41 4.51 -17.30 -13.95
C PRO A 41 3.86 -17.28 -12.56
N VAL A 42 3.24 -16.17 -12.18
CA VAL A 42 2.63 -15.97 -10.86
C VAL A 42 1.20 -15.52 -11.05
N ASP A 43 0.30 -16.07 -10.23
CA ASP A 43 -1.09 -15.63 -10.17
C ASP A 43 -1.18 -14.19 -9.64
N LEU A 44 -1.61 -13.29 -10.53
CA LEU A 44 -1.74 -11.85 -10.23
C LEU A 44 -3.09 -11.49 -9.58
N ASP A 45 -4.05 -12.42 -9.53
CA ASP A 45 -5.33 -12.21 -8.82
C ASP A 45 -5.19 -12.40 -7.30
N GLY A 46 -3.98 -12.74 -6.84
CA GLY A 46 -3.66 -12.85 -5.43
C GLY A 46 -3.84 -11.54 -4.67
N VAL A 47 -4.36 -11.62 -3.44
CA VAL A 47 -4.61 -10.48 -2.53
C VAL A 47 -3.36 -9.64 -2.28
N TRP A 48 -2.17 -10.24 -2.42
CA TRP A 48 -0.89 -9.57 -2.32
C TRP A 48 -0.68 -8.49 -3.40
N ASN A 49 -1.39 -8.58 -4.54
CA ASN A 49 -1.26 -7.72 -5.70
C ASN A 49 -2.43 -6.72 -5.84
N VAL A 50 -3.46 -6.80 -4.98
CA VAL A 50 -4.68 -5.99 -5.07
C VAL A 50 -4.60 -4.78 -4.15
N VAL A 51 -4.85 -3.59 -4.71
CA VAL A 51 -4.78 -2.28 -4.01
C VAL A 51 -6.05 -1.46 -4.22
N LEU A 52 -6.31 -0.53 -3.31
CA LEU A 52 -7.33 0.49 -3.50
C LEU A 52 -6.73 1.65 -4.29
N ALA A 53 -7.48 2.15 -5.28
CA ALA A 53 -7.06 3.22 -6.16
C ALA A 53 -8.18 4.24 -6.35
N CYS A 54 -7.81 5.50 -6.59
CA CYS A 54 -8.78 6.49 -7.04
C CYS A 54 -9.24 6.16 -8.47
N ARG A 55 -10.46 6.54 -8.84
CA ARG A 55 -11.00 6.27 -10.19
C ARG A 55 -10.08 6.81 -11.29
N ASP A 56 -9.60 8.03 -11.11
CA ASP A 56 -8.75 8.70 -12.10
C ASP A 56 -7.35 8.05 -12.15
N CYS A 57 -6.85 7.58 -11.01
CA CYS A 57 -5.59 6.85 -10.87
C CYS A 57 -5.65 5.49 -11.57
N ASN A 58 -6.76 4.76 -11.46
CA ASN A 58 -6.90 3.43 -12.03
C ASN A 58 -7.24 3.49 -13.53
N ARG A 59 -8.30 4.23 -13.88
CA ARG A 59 -8.94 4.18 -15.21
C ARG A 59 -9.28 5.56 -15.80
N GLY A 60 -8.77 6.65 -15.22
CA GLY A 60 -8.89 7.99 -15.81
C GLY A 60 -7.83 8.27 -16.88
N ASP A 61 -7.93 9.43 -17.51
CA ASP A 61 -6.94 9.88 -18.48
C ASP A 61 -5.57 10.07 -17.79
N GLY A 62 -4.54 9.38 -18.31
CA GLY A 62 -3.22 9.32 -17.67
C GLY A 62 -3.15 8.41 -16.44
N GLY A 63 -4.23 7.70 -16.11
CA GLY A 63 -4.26 6.67 -15.08
C GLY A 63 -3.41 5.45 -15.44
N LYS A 64 -3.27 4.54 -14.48
CA LYS A 64 -2.41 3.37 -14.58
C LYS A 64 -2.86 2.43 -15.69
N MET A 65 -4.16 2.13 -15.76
CA MET A 65 -4.71 1.14 -16.69
C MET A 65 -3.89 -0.18 -16.64
N SER A 66 -3.24 -0.53 -17.74
CA SER A 66 -2.36 -1.70 -17.87
C SER A 66 -0.87 -1.41 -17.65
N ALA A 67 -0.49 -0.15 -17.41
CA ALA A 67 0.87 0.24 -17.10
C ALA A 67 1.31 -0.35 -15.75
N ILE A 68 2.63 -0.47 -15.58
CA ILE A 68 3.23 -0.94 -14.34
C ILE A 68 3.70 0.27 -13.53
N PRO A 69 3.33 0.39 -12.24
CA PRO A 69 3.82 1.45 -11.37
C PRO A 69 5.34 1.53 -11.33
N ALA A 70 5.88 2.71 -11.05
CA ALA A 70 7.30 2.88 -10.73
C ALA A 70 7.73 2.03 -9.53
N SER A 71 9.01 1.64 -9.49
CA SER A 71 9.59 0.77 -8.44
C SER A 71 9.41 1.31 -7.03
N THR A 72 9.30 2.63 -6.86
CA THR A 72 9.01 3.27 -5.56
C THR A 72 7.69 2.80 -4.94
N PHE A 73 6.71 2.38 -5.75
CA PHE A 73 5.44 1.85 -5.26
C PHE A 73 5.54 0.37 -4.85
N LEU A 74 6.56 -0.38 -5.28
CA LEU A 74 6.76 -1.77 -4.87
C LEU A 74 7.02 -1.87 -3.37
N ASP A 75 7.79 -0.92 -2.81
CA ASP A 75 8.03 -0.85 -1.37
C ASP A 75 6.75 -0.52 -0.59
N GLN A 76 5.88 0.32 -1.15
CA GLN A 76 4.58 0.63 -0.54
C GLN A 76 3.66 -0.59 -0.54
N LEU A 77 3.63 -1.36 -1.65
CA LEU A 77 2.90 -2.63 -1.73
C LEU A 77 3.39 -3.61 -0.66
N ARG A 78 4.72 -3.75 -0.52
CA ARG A 78 5.33 -4.59 0.51
C ARG A 78 4.91 -4.13 1.91
N LEU A 79 5.04 -2.84 2.22
CA LEU A 79 4.69 -2.29 3.53
C LEU A 79 3.21 -2.49 3.86
N ARG A 80 2.31 -2.28 2.91
CA ARG A 80 0.88 -2.56 3.08
C ARG A 80 0.63 -4.04 3.39
N ASN A 81 1.25 -4.94 2.63
CA ASN A 81 1.08 -6.38 2.82
C ASN A 81 1.60 -6.84 4.18
N GLU A 82 2.76 -6.33 4.59
CA GLU A 82 3.28 -6.55 5.95
C GLU A 82 2.30 -5.99 6.99
N TYR A 83 1.84 -4.75 6.84
CA TYR A 83 0.90 -4.15 7.78
C TYR A 83 -0.35 -5.01 8.01
N LEU A 84 -0.96 -5.56 6.94
CA LEU A 84 -2.11 -6.47 7.07
C LEU A 84 -1.77 -7.77 7.81
N ILE A 85 -0.57 -8.31 7.61
CA ILE A 85 -0.11 -9.50 8.33
C ILE A 85 0.10 -9.19 9.83
N TRP A 86 0.82 -8.10 10.13
CA TRP A 86 1.18 -7.71 11.49
C TRP A 86 -0.03 -7.26 12.32
N SER A 87 -1.00 -6.59 11.69
CA SER A 87 -2.25 -6.13 12.32
C SER A 87 -3.30 -7.22 12.51
N HIS A 88 -3.00 -8.48 12.18
CA HIS A 88 -3.94 -9.61 12.27
C HIS A 88 -5.21 -9.41 11.43
N HIS A 89 -5.08 -8.77 10.26
CA HIS A 89 -6.17 -8.62 9.33
C HIS A 89 -6.69 -10.00 8.88
N PRO A 90 -8.00 -10.18 8.58
CA PRO A 90 -8.54 -11.44 8.05
C PRO A 90 -7.84 -12.02 6.81
N LEU A 91 -7.05 -11.20 6.10
CA LEU A 91 -6.28 -11.57 4.92
C LEU A 91 -4.86 -12.09 5.24
N LYS A 92 -4.44 -12.04 6.51
CA LYS A 92 -3.10 -12.41 6.97
C LYS A 92 -2.67 -13.79 6.47
N ASP A 93 -3.48 -14.81 6.73
CA ASP A 93 -3.11 -16.20 6.39
C ASP A 93 -3.06 -16.40 4.87
N THR A 94 -3.93 -15.71 4.12
CA THR A 94 -3.89 -15.72 2.66
C THR A 94 -2.59 -15.10 2.15
N LEU A 95 -2.20 -13.94 2.67
CA LEU A 95 -0.95 -13.28 2.28
C LEU A 95 0.27 -14.15 2.62
N ILE A 96 0.30 -14.75 3.82
CA ILE A 96 1.38 -15.67 4.23
C ILE A 96 1.46 -16.87 3.28
N ARG A 97 0.33 -17.51 2.97
CA ARG A 97 0.29 -18.65 2.04
C ARG A 97 0.75 -18.28 0.64
N GLN A 98 0.36 -17.11 0.14
CA GLN A 98 0.67 -16.67 -1.23
C GLN A 98 2.11 -16.17 -1.39
N THR A 99 2.67 -15.53 -0.35
CA THR A 99 3.93 -14.77 -0.51
C THR A 99 5.10 -15.30 0.32
N GLY A 100 4.85 -16.08 1.38
CA GLY A 100 5.92 -16.65 2.21
C GLY A 100 5.69 -16.52 3.72
N ARG A 101 6.29 -17.46 4.47
CA ARG A 101 6.13 -17.59 5.93
C ARG A 101 6.77 -16.45 6.73
N ASP A 102 7.98 -16.06 6.33
CA ASP A 102 8.74 -15.01 7.00
C ASP A 102 8.84 -13.73 6.13
N PRO A 103 9.15 -12.56 6.74
CA PRO A 103 9.24 -11.29 6.01
C PRO A 103 10.26 -11.28 4.86
N ASP A 104 11.36 -12.02 4.98
CA ASP A 104 12.40 -12.05 3.94
C ASP A 104 11.91 -12.83 2.72
N SER A 105 11.27 -13.98 2.92
CA SER A 105 10.61 -14.75 1.85
C SER A 105 9.59 -13.92 1.10
N ARG A 106 8.76 -13.12 1.80
CA ARG A 106 7.75 -12.25 1.18
C ARG A 106 8.37 -11.09 0.39
N ARG A 107 9.43 -10.47 0.93
CA ARG A 107 10.20 -9.45 0.19
C ARG A 107 10.82 -10.05 -1.08
N MET A 108 11.42 -11.24 -0.98
CA MET A 108 12.01 -11.92 -2.13
C MET A 108 10.97 -12.33 -3.17
N PHE A 109 9.78 -12.75 -2.75
CA PHE A 109 8.66 -13.04 -3.64
C PHE A 109 8.31 -11.82 -4.50
N LEU A 110 8.08 -10.65 -3.88
CA LEU A 110 7.79 -9.41 -4.60
C LEU A 110 8.94 -8.96 -5.51
N LYS A 111 10.19 -9.11 -5.05
CA LYS A 111 11.37 -8.80 -5.86
C LYS A 111 11.43 -9.68 -7.12
N ARG A 112 11.20 -10.99 -7.00
CA ARG A 112 11.20 -11.91 -8.16
C ARG A 112 10.08 -11.58 -9.14
N ALA A 113 8.88 -11.26 -8.65
CA ALA A 113 7.79 -10.80 -9.49
C ALA A 113 8.19 -9.53 -10.27
N TRP A 114 8.81 -8.57 -9.58
CA TRP A 114 9.33 -7.36 -10.20
C TRP A 114 10.40 -7.61 -11.28
N ASP A 115 11.41 -8.43 -10.95
CA ASP A 115 12.50 -8.77 -11.88
C ASP A 115 11.94 -9.42 -13.17
N MET A 116 10.86 -10.21 -13.06
CA MET A 116 10.18 -10.83 -14.19
C MET A 116 9.41 -9.84 -15.07
N VAL A 117 8.95 -8.71 -14.55
CA VAL A 117 8.39 -7.66 -15.42
C VAL A 117 9.47 -7.09 -16.34
N GLY A 118 10.69 -6.93 -15.81
CA GLY A 118 11.84 -6.46 -16.59
C GLY A 118 12.19 -7.38 -17.75
N SER A 119 12.07 -8.70 -17.59
CA SER A 119 12.33 -9.67 -18.69
C SER A 119 11.29 -9.61 -19.81
N LEU A 120 10.10 -9.07 -19.56
CA LEU A 120 9.03 -8.90 -20.55
C LEU A 120 9.11 -7.57 -21.33
N SER A 121 10.16 -6.75 -21.10
CA SER A 121 10.38 -5.46 -21.77
C SER A 121 9.19 -4.48 -21.66
N ILE A 122 8.52 -4.49 -20.51
CA ILE A 122 7.40 -3.58 -20.21
C ILE A 122 7.93 -2.37 -19.44
N LYS A 123 7.51 -1.17 -19.85
CA LYS A 123 7.87 0.06 -19.12
C LYS A 123 7.21 0.07 -17.73
N THR A 124 8.01 0.38 -16.72
CA THR A 124 7.62 0.42 -15.31
C THR A 124 7.81 1.83 -14.73
N ASP A 125 7.15 2.82 -15.32
CA ASP A 125 7.36 4.25 -15.03
C ASP A 125 6.07 5.00 -14.68
N TRP A 126 4.94 4.31 -14.55
CA TRP A 126 3.70 4.98 -14.20
C TRP A 126 3.77 5.56 -12.78
N ARG A 127 3.32 6.82 -12.64
CA ARG A 127 3.30 7.57 -11.38
C ARG A 127 1.98 8.32 -11.26
N THR A 128 1.41 8.33 -10.06
CA THR A 128 0.28 9.21 -9.76
C THR A 128 0.75 10.67 -9.63
N PRO A 129 -0.03 11.67 -10.07
CA PRO A 129 0.23 13.08 -9.76
C PRO A 129 0.25 13.39 -8.25
N GLU A 130 -0.33 12.52 -7.41
CA GLU A 130 -0.49 12.74 -5.96
C GLU A 130 0.77 12.42 -5.14
N GLN A 131 1.92 12.06 -5.75
CA GLN A 131 3.16 11.76 -5.02
C GLN A 131 3.71 12.93 -4.16
N ASP A 132 3.20 14.15 -4.34
CA ASP A 132 3.52 15.32 -3.49
C ASP A 132 2.74 15.37 -2.17
N ARG A 133 1.86 14.39 -1.89
CA ARG A 133 1.18 14.25 -0.61
C ARG A 133 1.73 13.04 0.15
N PRO A 134 2.16 13.21 1.41
CA PRO A 134 2.66 12.08 2.20
C PRO A 134 1.50 11.11 2.47
N VAL A 135 1.48 9.99 1.75
CA VAL A 135 0.51 8.91 1.98
C VAL A 135 1.11 7.93 2.99
N PHE A 136 0.37 7.73 4.07
CA PHE A 136 0.62 6.85 5.23
C PHE A 136 1.54 7.38 6.33
N GLY A 137 0.89 7.99 7.32
CA GLY A 137 1.27 7.88 8.72
C GLY A 137 1.22 6.42 9.17
N CYS A 138 2.30 5.70 8.90
CA CYS A 138 2.81 4.71 9.83
C CYS A 138 4.30 5.01 9.97
N LEU A 139 4.61 6.06 10.74
CA LEU A 139 5.92 6.15 11.35
C LEU A 139 6.07 4.88 12.19
N PRO A 140 7.07 4.02 11.96
CA PRO A 140 7.32 2.93 12.87
C PRO A 140 7.70 3.59 14.20
N LEU A 141 6.81 3.55 15.18
CA LEU A 141 7.20 3.64 16.57
C LEU A 141 8.02 2.38 16.85
N LEU A 142 9.30 2.42 16.47
CA LEU A 142 10.31 1.64 17.15
C LEU A 142 10.23 2.09 18.62
N PRO A 143 10.05 1.17 19.59
CA PRO A 143 10.22 1.53 20.97
C PRO A 143 11.70 1.92 21.14
N THR A 144 11.97 3.21 21.34
CA THR A 144 13.24 3.64 21.92
C THR A 144 13.23 3.19 23.38
N HIS A 145 13.55 1.93 23.62
CA HIS A 145 14.07 1.52 24.92
C HIS A 145 15.48 2.11 25.07
N ALA A 146 15.54 3.38 25.50
CA ALA A 146 16.68 3.91 26.22
C ALA A 146 16.20 4.15 27.65
N GLY A 147 16.75 3.34 28.56
CA GLY A 147 16.28 3.19 29.93
C GLY A 147 16.32 4.47 30.75
N ARG A 148 15.31 4.61 31.61
CA ARG A 148 15.38 5.42 32.82
C ARG A 148 16.50 4.86 33.70
N ARG A 149 17.61 5.60 33.86
CA ARG A 149 18.42 5.48 35.08
C ARG A 149 17.73 6.33 36.13
N SER A 150 17.08 5.66 37.07
CA SER A 150 16.94 6.16 38.42
C SER A 150 18.35 6.26 39.01
N ASP A 151 18.80 7.46 39.31
CA ASP A 151 19.89 7.64 40.26
C ASP A 151 19.30 8.22 41.53
N SER A 152 19.24 7.37 42.54
CA SER A 152 19.04 7.72 43.92
C SER A 152 20.41 7.59 44.57
N ARG A 153 20.98 8.71 45.02
CA ARG A 153 21.86 8.80 46.20
C ARG A 153 22.25 10.25 46.50
N GLU A 154 22.08 10.55 47.79
CA GLU A 154 22.69 11.59 48.66
C GLU A 154 22.37 13.07 48.40
#